data_AF-A0A139CNA4-F1
#
_entry.id   AF-A0A139CNA4-F1
#
_cell.length_a   1.000
_cell.length_b   1.000
_cell.length_c   1.000
_cell.angle_alpha   90.00
_cell.angle_beta   90.00
_cell.angle_gamma   90.00
#
_symmetry.space_group_name_H-M   'P 1'
#
loop_
_entity.id
_entity.type
_entity.pdbx_description
1 polymer ?
#
loop_
_entity_poly.entity_id
_entity_poly.type
_entity_poly.pdbx_seq_one_letter_code
_entity_poly.pdbx_strand_id
1 'polypeptide(L)'
;MKRLGVVSHLIGGRKLIVKGSESMSFCNIKDLPRKGSAVLDKKVAKIGKVSDIIGPTAHPYVVVKIFSDVPDSKIKSWIREKVYVK
;
A
#
# COMPACT_ATOMS: atom_id res chain seq x y z
N MET A 1 4.37 12.88 -4.08
CA MET A 1 4.08 11.64 -3.30
C MET A 1 2.64 11.71 -2.86
N LYS A 2 1.83 10.71 -3.21
CA LYS A 2 0.40 10.70 -2.89
C LYS A 2 0.13 9.76 -1.72
N ARG A 3 -0.75 10.16 -0.79
CA ARG A 3 -1.17 9.29 0.31
C ARG A 3 -1.95 8.10 -0.25
N LEU A 4 -1.45 6.89 -0.01
CA LEU A 4 -2.10 5.67 -0.45
C LEU A 4 -3.15 5.23 0.58
N GLY A 5 -2.78 5.25 1.86
CA GLY A 5 -3.68 4.78 2.91
C GLY A 5 -2.96 4.38 4.19
N VAL A 6 -3.58 3.47 4.94
CA VAL A 6 -3.04 2.90 6.18
C VAL A 6 -2.93 1.38 6.03
N VAL A 7 -1.80 0.81 6.44
CA VAL A 7 -1.60 -0.64 6.43
C VAL A 7 -2.53 -1.28 7.46
N SER A 8 -3.38 -2.20 7.00
CA SER A 8 -4.31 -2.94 7.85
C SER A 8 -3.67 -4.21 8.41
N HIS A 9 -3.18 -5.09 7.53
CA HIS A 9 -2.67 -6.40 7.94
C HIS A 9 -1.66 -6.98 6.94
N LEU A 10 -0.88 -7.96 7.41
CA LEU A 10 0.06 -8.75 6.64
C LEU A 10 -0.60 -10.07 6.21
N ILE A 11 -0.51 -10.41 4.94
CA ILE A 11 -1.00 -11.66 4.35
C ILE A 11 0.16 -12.46 3.78
N GLY A 12 0.20 -13.76 4.09
CA GLY A 12 1.17 -14.69 3.51
C GLY A 12 2.63 -14.29 3.73
N GLY A 13 2.92 -13.58 4.83
CA GLY A 13 4.27 -13.15 5.23
C GLY A 13 4.90 -12.01 4.42
N ARG A 14 4.52 -11.83 3.14
CA ARG A 14 5.17 -10.85 2.24
C ARG A 14 4.23 -9.94 1.43
N LYS A 15 2.94 -9.91 1.78
CA LYS A 15 1.96 -9.00 1.17
C LYS A 15 1.28 -8.14 2.23
N LEU A 16 1.27 -6.83 2.07
CA LEU A 16 0.53 -5.91 2.94
C LEU A 16 -0.80 -5.55 2.30
N ILE A 17 -1.85 -5.51 3.11
CA ILE A 17 -3.12 -4.88 2.74
C ILE A 17 -3.14 -3.47 3.28
N VAL A 18 -3.36 -2.52 2.39
CA VAL A 18 -3.49 -1.10 2.70
C VAL A 18 -4.94 -0.70 2.49
N LYS A 19 -5.60 -0.19 3.54
CA LYS A 19 -6.91 0.44 3.42
C LYS A 19 -6.74 1.79 2.73
N GLY A 20 -7.40 1.98 1.59
CA GLY A 20 -7.35 3.22 0.83
C GLY A 20 -7.75 4.44 1.66
N SER A 21 -7.06 5.55 1.44
CA SER A 21 -7.46 6.86 2.00
C SER A 21 -8.75 7.35 1.33
N GLU A 22 -9.46 8.29 1.96
CA GLU A 22 -10.64 8.96 1.37
C GLU A 22 -10.36 9.62 -0.01
N SER A 23 -9.11 9.99 -0.27
CA SER A 23 -8.64 10.51 -1.57
C SER A 23 -8.46 9.42 -2.65
N MET A 24 -8.64 8.14 -2.31
CA MET A 24 -8.58 7.00 -3.22
C MET A 24 -9.99 6.45 -3.45
N SER A 25 -10.77 7.15 -4.27
CA SER A 25 -12.04 6.64 -4.78
C SER A 25 -11.84 6.18 -6.23
N PHE A 26 -12.37 5.00 -6.58
CA PHE A 26 -12.38 4.53 -7.96
C PHE A 26 -13.22 5.42 -8.89
N CYS A 27 -14.03 6.33 -8.34
CA CYS A 27 -14.78 7.33 -9.10
C CYS A 27 -13.86 8.21 -9.97
N ASN A 28 -12.58 8.31 -9.62
CA ASN A 28 -11.60 9.02 -10.43
C ASN A 28 -10.39 8.12 -10.68
N ILE A 29 -10.31 7.54 -11.89
CA ILE A 29 -9.23 6.61 -12.30
C ILE A 29 -7.84 7.23 -12.14
N LYS A 30 -7.71 8.57 -12.27
CA LYS A 30 -6.44 9.28 -12.06
C LYS A 30 -5.93 9.15 -10.62
N ASP A 31 -6.82 8.86 -9.68
CA ASP A 31 -6.49 8.77 -8.27
C ASP A 31 -6.00 7.40 -7.84
N LEU A 32 -6.16 6.40 -8.69
CA LEU A 32 -5.80 5.02 -8.43
C LEU A 32 -4.30 4.78 -8.70
N PRO A 33 -3.57 4.10 -7.78
CA PRO A 33 -2.17 3.80 -8.00
C PRO A 33 -2.01 2.83 -9.15
N ARG A 34 -0.99 3.05 -9.98
CA ARG A 34 -0.66 2.10 -11.05
C ARG A 34 -0.09 0.82 -10.45
N LYS A 35 -0.44 -0.32 -11.05
CA LYS A 35 0.21 -1.59 -10.74
C LYS A 35 1.71 -1.47 -10.96
N GLY A 36 2.51 -1.95 -10.01
CA GLY A 36 3.96 -1.82 -10.01
C GLY A 36 4.52 -0.53 -9.42
N SER A 37 3.69 0.48 -9.12
CA SER A 37 4.14 1.71 -8.44
C SER A 37 4.79 1.39 -7.09
N ALA A 38 5.86 2.13 -6.77
CA ALA A 38 6.59 1.97 -5.53
C ALA A 38 5.79 2.52 -4.35
N VAL A 39 5.67 1.70 -3.30
CA VAL A 39 5.05 2.08 -2.04
C VAL A 39 6.14 2.43 -1.05
N LEU A 40 5.97 3.57 -0.39
CA LEU A 40 6.93 4.20 0.49
C LEU A 40 6.31 4.42 1.87
N ASP A 41 7.15 4.43 2.91
CA ASP A 41 6.77 4.90 4.23
C ASP A 41 6.89 6.44 4.35
N LYS A 42 6.57 6.98 5.54
CA LYS A 42 6.71 8.42 5.86
C LYS A 42 8.16 8.91 5.74
N LYS A 43 9.15 8.04 5.90
CA LYS A 43 10.58 8.34 5.82
C LYS A 43 11.13 8.15 4.40
N VAL A 44 10.26 7.98 3.40
CA VAL A 44 10.61 7.74 2.00
C VAL A 44 11.36 6.41 1.80
N ALA A 45 11.34 5.52 2.79
CA ALA A 45 11.90 4.19 2.66
C ALA A 45 10.98 3.32 1.79
N LYS A 46 11.58 2.56 0.88
CA LYS A 46 10.87 1.64 -0.01
C LYS A 46 10.33 0.45 0.79
N ILE A 47 9.03 0.22 0.67
CA ILE A 47 8.34 -0.93 1.27
C ILE A 47 8.21 -2.05 0.23
N GLY A 48 7.72 -1.69 -0.97
CA GLY A 48 7.31 -2.67 -1.95
C GLY A 48 6.70 -2.03 -3.20
N LYS A 49 5.92 -2.83 -3.92
CA LYS A 49 5.18 -2.41 -5.11
C LYS A 49 3.70 -2.75 -4.99
N VAL A 50 2.86 -1.93 -5.61
CA VAL A 50 1.44 -2.24 -5.78
C VAL A 50 1.31 -3.49 -6.65
N SER A 51 0.71 -4.53 -6.09
CA SER A 51 0.45 -5.80 -6.76
C SER A 51 -0.95 -5.84 -7.33
N ASP A 52 -1.92 -5.37 -6.56
CA ASP A 52 -3.34 -5.47 -6.91
C ASP A 52 -4.19 -4.47 -6.12
N ILE A 53 -5.45 -4.27 -6.55
CA ILE A 53 -6.44 -3.41 -5.91
C ILE A 53 -7.77 -4.16 -5.86
N ILE A 54 -8.32 -4.33 -4.66
CA ILE A 54 -9.50 -5.17 -4.40
C ILE A 54 -10.52 -4.44 -3.53
N GLY A 55 -11.73 -4.99 -3.46
CA GLY A 55 -12.79 -4.51 -2.58
C GLY A 55 -13.65 -3.38 -3.17
N PRO A 56 -14.37 -2.63 -2.33
CA PRO A 56 -15.38 -1.68 -2.78
C PRO A 56 -14.81 -0.49 -3.55
N THR A 57 -15.53 -0.04 -4.57
CA THR A 57 -15.20 1.11 -5.42
C THR A 57 -15.02 2.41 -4.63
N ALA A 58 -15.82 2.62 -3.58
CA ALA A 58 -15.74 3.83 -2.74
C ALA A 58 -14.49 3.85 -1.85
N HIS A 59 -14.10 2.70 -1.29
CA HIS A 59 -13.01 2.57 -0.31
C HIS A 59 -12.23 1.27 -0.55
N PRO A 60 -11.34 1.25 -1.55
CA PRO A 60 -10.67 0.03 -1.95
C PRO A 60 -9.51 -0.32 -1.03
N TYR A 61 -9.11 -1.58 -1.10
CA TYR A 61 -7.91 -2.11 -0.48
C TYR A 61 -6.82 -2.29 -1.53
N VAL A 62 -5.60 -1.90 -1.21
CA VAL A 62 -4.43 -2.08 -2.07
C VAL A 62 -3.55 -3.18 -1.53
N VAL A 63 -3.24 -4.14 -2.39
CA VAL A 63 -2.30 -5.23 -2.10
C VAL A 63 -0.90 -4.76 -2.49
N VAL A 64 0.01 -4.74 -1.52
CA VAL A 64 1.40 -4.34 -1.72
C VAL A 64 2.29 -5.56 -1.54
N LYS A 65 3.05 -5.92 -2.58
CA LYS A 65 4.08 -6.96 -2.49
C LYS A 65 5.37 -6.32 -1.96
N ILE A 66 5.83 -6.79 -0.80
CA ILE A 66 7.04 -6.29 -0.16
C ILE A 66 8.26 -6.68 -1.00
N PHE A 67 9.27 -5.80 -1.06
CA PHE A 67 10.52 -6.13 -1.73
C PHE A 67 11.29 -7.23 -0.99
N SER A 68 12.03 -8.04 -1.73
CA SER A 68 12.74 -9.21 -1.19
C SER A 68 13.90 -8.84 -0.26
N ASP A 69 14.44 -7.63 -0.35
CA ASP A 69 15.52 -7.09 0.48
C ASP A 69 15.04 -6.55 1.84
N VAL A 70 13.72 -6.46 2.06
CA VAL A 70 13.16 -6.04 3.34
C VAL A 70 13.21 -7.21 4.33
N PRO A 71 13.84 -7.04 5.50
CA PRO A 71 13.88 -8.09 6.52
C PRO A 71 12.51 -8.29 7.17
N ASP A 72 12.16 -9.55 7.44
CA ASP A 72 10.85 -9.93 7.99
C ASP A 72 10.56 -9.26 9.34
N SER A 73 11.60 -8.97 10.13
CA SER A 73 11.49 -8.23 11.40
C SER A 73 10.92 -6.82 11.24
N LYS A 74 11.20 -6.16 10.10
CA LYS A 74 10.73 -4.81 9.80
C LYS A 74 9.30 -4.79 9.25
N ILE A 75 8.84 -5.88 8.65
CA ILE A 75 7.52 -5.94 8.01
C ILE A 75 6.39 -5.61 9.00
N LYS A 76 6.47 -6.16 10.22
CA LYS A 76 5.45 -5.95 11.26
C LYS A 76 5.37 -4.50 11.75
N SER A 77 6.46 -3.72 11.65
CA SER A 77 6.46 -2.32 12.12
C SER A 77 5.62 -1.39 11.24
N TRP A 78 5.23 -1.82 10.04
CA TRP A 78 4.38 -1.03 9.15
C TRP A 78 2.89 -1.23 9.38
N ILE A 79 2.48 -2.20 10.22
CA ILE A 79 1.07 -2.39 10.54
C ILE A 79 0.54 -1.12 11.23
N ARG A 80 -0.62 -0.62 10.79
CA ARG A 80 -1.24 0.65 11.20
C ARG A 80 -0.49 1.92 10.79
N GLU A 81 0.61 1.81 10.04
CA GLU A 81 1.32 2.99 9.53
C GLU A 81 0.72 3.54 8.24
N LYS A 82 0.95 4.84 8.03
CA LYS A 82 0.55 5.52 6.78
C LYS A 82 1.58 5.23 5.70
N VAL A 83 1.09 4.94 4.51
CA VAL A 83 1.93 4.65 3.33
C VAL A 83 1.56 5.53 2.15
N TYR A 84 2.53 5.71 1.27
CA TYR A 84 2.50 6.65 0.17
C TYR A 84 2.90 5.94 -1.12
N VAL A 85 2.42 6.46 -2.24
CA VAL A 85 2.80 6.00 -3.57
C VAL A 85 3.53 7.11 -4.33
N LYS A 86 4.54 6.72 -5.11
CA LYS A 86 5.20 7.59 -6.08
C LYS A 86 4.66 7.35 -7.48
#